data_AF-A0A7C7CW58-F1
#
_entry.id   AF-A0A7C7CW58-F1
#
_cell.length_a   1.000
_cell.length_b   1.000
_cell.length_c   1.000
_cell.angle_alpha   90.00
_cell.angle_beta   90.00
_cell.angle_gamma   90.00
#
_symmetry.space_group_name_H-M   'P 1'
#
loop_
_entity.id
_entity.type
_entity.pdbx_description
1 polymer ?
#
loop_
_entity_poly.entity_id
_entity_poly.type
_entity_poly.pdbx_seq_one_letter_code
_entity_poly.pdbx_strand_id
1 'polypeptide(L)'
;YNISSQILFKVLDHVEIVDTVVGMFQKEVAERIASSPGTKKYGILSVLIQAYYHVEYLFTISSEVFDPPPKVLSGLIKLTRNEVIRLNCNEKLFRTIVKAGFNHRRKTLRNSLKPLLQPEVDDKHHFFTKRAEELSVQDFIALTNIMDKS
;
A
#
# COMPACT_ATOMS: atom_id res chain seq x y z
N TYR A 1 7.74 10.31 15.60
CA TYR A 1 6.49 9.67 15.14
C TYR A 1 6.25 9.70 13.64
N ASN A 2 6.95 10.55 12.88
CA ASN A 2 6.72 10.78 11.45
C ASN A 2 7.63 9.97 10.51
N ILE A 3 8.40 9.01 11.04
CA ILE A 3 9.45 8.31 10.27
C ILE A 3 9.06 6.91 9.82
N SER A 4 8.01 6.30 10.39
CA SER A 4 7.59 4.92 10.07
C SER A 4 7.36 4.71 8.57
N SER A 5 6.55 5.58 7.95
CA SER A 5 6.32 5.53 6.50
C SER A 5 7.61 5.78 5.72
N GLN A 6 8.49 6.67 6.19
CA GLN A 6 9.77 6.96 5.52
C GLN A 6 10.72 5.76 5.55
N ILE A 7 10.78 5.03 6.67
CA ILE A 7 11.55 3.79 6.79
C ILE A 7 11.01 2.75 5.80
N LEU A 8 9.69 2.58 5.75
CA LEU A 8 9.05 1.63 4.82
C LEU A 8 9.26 2.02 3.35
N PHE A 9 9.26 3.31 3.02
CA PHE A 9 9.63 3.76 1.68
C PHE A 9 11.10 3.47 1.37
N LYS A 10 12.02 3.70 2.31
CA LYS A 10 13.43 3.30 2.13
C LYS A 10 13.59 1.79 1.94
N VAL A 11 12.82 0.97 2.64
CA VAL A 11 12.78 -0.49 2.42
C VAL A 11 12.34 -0.82 1.00
N LEU A 12 11.35 -0.10 0.45
CA LEU A 12 10.93 -0.26 -0.94
C LEU A 12 11.96 0.26 -1.95
N ASP A 13 12.73 1.28 -1.62
CA ASP A 13 13.81 1.79 -2.47
C ASP A 13 15.01 0.82 -2.52
N HIS A 14 15.11 -0.09 -1.56
CA HIS A 14 16.16 -1.12 -1.44
C HIS A 14 15.60 -2.55 -1.51
N VAL A 15 14.50 -2.73 -2.25
CA VAL A 15 13.77 -4.00 -2.32
C VAL A 15 14.55 -5.17 -2.94
N GLU A 16 15.65 -4.88 -3.62
CA GLU A 16 16.56 -5.88 -4.20
C GLU A 16 17.51 -6.51 -3.18
N ILE A 17 17.73 -5.86 -2.03
CA ILE A 17 18.72 -6.28 -1.03
C ILE A 17 18.12 -6.52 0.36
N VAL A 18 16.87 -6.11 0.59
CA VAL A 18 16.19 -6.28 1.89
C VAL A 18 15.28 -7.51 1.82
N ASP A 19 15.77 -8.63 2.37
CA ASP A 19 15.03 -9.90 2.36
C ASP A 19 13.93 -9.96 3.43
N THR A 20 14.20 -9.38 4.60
CA THR A 20 13.28 -9.46 5.75
C THR A 20 13.36 -8.19 6.59
N VAL A 21 12.20 -7.72 7.03
CA VAL A 21 12.07 -6.63 8.00
C VAL A 21 11.18 -7.12 9.14
N VAL A 22 11.70 -7.09 10.37
CA VAL A 22 10.88 -7.26 11.57
C VAL A 22 10.90 -5.92 12.30
N GLY A 23 9.74 -5.29 12.40
CA GLY A 23 9.64 -3.92 12.86
C GLY A 23 8.47 -3.71 13.80
N MET A 24 8.72 -2.97 14.87
CA MET A 24 7.67 -2.49 15.75
C MET A 24 7.23 -1.11 15.30
N PHE A 25 5.93 -0.98 15.04
CA PHE A 25 5.29 0.28 14.67
C PHE A 25 4.16 0.56 15.64
N GLN A 26 3.59 1.76 15.57
CA GLN A 26 2.29 1.99 16.18
C GLN A 26 1.29 0.96 15.65
N LYS A 27 0.42 0.46 16.52
CA LYS A 27 -0.57 -0.56 16.18
C LYS A 27 -1.37 -0.22 14.91
N GLU A 28 -1.88 1.00 14.81
CA GLU A 28 -2.69 1.43 13.66
C GLU A 28 -1.91 1.41 12.33
N VAL A 29 -0.63 1.73 12.37
CA VAL A 29 0.27 1.68 11.20
C VAL A 29 0.58 0.23 10.83
N ALA A 30 0.93 -0.61 11.82
CA ALA A 30 1.17 -2.04 11.64
C ALA A 30 -0.06 -2.74 11.02
N GLU A 31 -1.25 -2.51 11.57
CA GLU A 31 -2.51 -3.06 11.06
C GLU A 31 -2.84 -2.55 9.65
N ARG A 32 -2.55 -1.28 9.34
CA ARG A 32 -2.70 -0.74 7.98
C ARG A 32 -1.84 -1.49 6.99
N ILE A 33 -0.55 -1.67 7.27
CA ILE A 33 0.39 -2.33 6.35
C ILE A 33 -0.03 -3.79 6.11
N ALA A 34 -0.48 -4.49 7.14
CA ALA A 34 -0.91 -5.89 7.08
C ALA A 34 -2.36 -6.10 6.62
N SER A 35 -3.13 -5.03 6.41
CA SER A 35 -4.55 -5.17 6.07
C SER A 35 -4.78 -5.64 4.63
N SER A 36 -5.83 -6.44 4.43
CA SER A 36 -6.24 -6.94 3.12
C SER A 36 -7.13 -5.94 2.36
N PRO A 37 -7.26 -6.07 1.04
CA PRO A 37 -8.23 -5.31 0.24
C PRO A 37 -9.65 -5.42 0.79
N GLY A 38 -10.45 -4.38 0.58
CA GLY A 38 -11.83 -4.26 1.05
C GLY A 38 -11.97 -3.85 2.52
N THR A 39 -10.86 -3.74 3.27
CA THR A 39 -10.91 -3.38 4.70
C THR A 39 -10.75 -1.88 4.93
N LYS A 40 -11.33 -1.37 6.04
CA LYS A 40 -11.22 0.04 6.44
C LYS A 40 -9.79 0.49 6.76
N LYS A 41 -8.87 -0.44 7.04
CA LYS A 41 -7.46 -0.10 7.31
C LYS A 41 -6.62 -0.12 6.04
N TYR A 42 -7.09 -0.75 4.96
CA TYR A 42 -6.37 -0.83 3.69
C TYR A 42 -6.10 0.55 3.09
N GLY A 43 -4.89 0.74 2.58
CA GLY A 43 -4.38 2.03 2.15
C GLY A 43 -3.15 1.95 1.26
N ILE A 44 -2.55 3.11 1.01
CA ILE A 44 -1.35 3.26 0.17
C ILE A 44 -0.22 2.33 0.62
N LEU A 45 0.11 2.32 1.92
CA LEU A 45 1.18 1.47 2.45
C LEU A 45 0.88 -0.02 2.29
N SER A 46 -0.39 -0.42 2.42
CA SER A 46 -0.81 -1.81 2.21
C SER A 46 -0.47 -2.24 0.78
N VAL A 47 -0.93 -1.48 -0.22
CA VAL A 47 -0.70 -1.81 -1.63
C VAL A 47 0.79 -1.80 -1.98
N LEU A 48 1.52 -0.74 -1.61
CA LEU A 48 2.90 -0.56 -2.03
C LEU A 48 3.86 -1.57 -1.38
N ILE A 49 3.63 -1.92 -0.11
CA ILE A 49 4.48 -2.91 0.59
C ILE A 49 4.13 -4.33 0.12
N GLN A 50 2.83 -4.65 0.04
CA GLN A 50 2.37 -6.00 -0.35
C GLN A 50 2.71 -6.34 -1.82
N ALA A 51 3.04 -5.34 -2.64
CA ALA A 51 3.55 -5.56 -3.99
C ALA A 51 4.89 -6.31 -4.02
N TYR A 52 5.71 -6.17 -2.98
CA TYR A 52 7.06 -6.76 -2.93
C TYR A 52 7.31 -7.64 -1.70
N TYR A 53 6.42 -7.62 -0.70
CA TYR A 53 6.59 -8.37 0.54
C TYR A 53 5.31 -9.10 0.92
N HIS A 54 5.46 -10.31 1.46
CA HIS A 54 4.46 -10.92 2.32
C HIS A 54 4.49 -10.24 3.68
N VAL A 55 3.34 -9.72 4.12
CA VAL A 55 3.20 -8.97 5.37
C VAL A 55 2.45 -9.79 6.39
N GLU A 56 3.06 -9.99 7.55
CA GLU A 56 2.47 -10.69 8.69
C GLU A 56 2.35 -9.73 9.88
N TYR A 57 1.15 -9.61 10.46
CA TYR A 57 0.97 -8.96 11.76
C TYR A 57 1.18 -10.02 12.85
N LEU A 58 2.27 -9.92 13.61
CA LEU A 58 2.64 -10.94 14.57
C LEU A 58 1.81 -10.83 15.85
N PHE A 59 1.90 -9.69 16.55
CA PHE A 59 1.14 -9.43 17.77
C PHE A 59 1.16 -7.94 18.18
N THR A 60 0.31 -7.60 19.14
CA THR A 60 0.22 -6.27 19.75
C THR A 60 1.06 -6.20 21.01
N ILE A 61 1.80 -5.11 21.21
CA ILE A 61 2.63 -4.85 22.38
C ILE A 61 1.97 -3.75 23.22
N SER A 62 1.77 -4.03 24.51
CA SER A 62 1.20 -3.07 25.48
C SER A 62 2.11 -1.84 25.64
N SER A 63 1.52 -0.67 25.89
CA SER A 63 2.29 0.54 26.22
C SER A 63 3.00 0.44 27.58
N GLU A 64 2.54 -0.43 28.47
CA GLU A 64 3.06 -0.58 29.83
C GLU A 64 4.46 -1.21 29.88
N VAL A 65 4.91 -1.85 28.79
CA VAL A 65 6.26 -2.45 28.71
C VAL A 65 7.35 -1.43 28.34
N PHE A 66 7.01 -0.15 28.19
CA PHE A 66 7.94 0.94 27.87
C PHE A 66 8.05 1.93 29.03
N ASP A 67 9.21 2.58 29.16
CA ASP A 67 9.45 3.64 30.14
C ASP A 67 10.07 4.89 29.46
N PRO A 68 9.35 6.04 29.44
CA PRO A 68 7.97 6.23 29.86
C PRO A 68 6.97 5.58 28.89
N PRO A 69 5.76 5.20 29.35
CA PRO A 69 4.77 4.52 28.52
C PRO A 69 4.22 5.44 27.41
N PRO A 70 4.19 5.01 26.14
CA PRO A 70 3.57 5.77 25.07
C PRO A 70 2.04 5.79 25.20
N LYS A 71 1.40 6.80 24.59
CA LYS A 71 -0.07 6.97 24.64
C LYS A 71 -0.86 5.93 23.81
N VAL A 72 -0.19 5.11 23.02
CA VAL A 72 -0.83 4.16 22.10
C VAL A 72 -0.10 2.84 22.10
N LEU A 73 -0.82 1.79 21.71
CA LEU A 73 -0.28 0.45 21.54
C LEU A 73 0.68 0.37 20.35
N SER A 74 1.60 -0.57 20.42
CA SER A 74 2.49 -0.93 19.32
C SER A 74 2.07 -2.26 18.69
N GLY A 75 2.43 -2.49 17.43
CA GLY A 75 2.22 -3.74 16.72
C GLY A 75 3.54 -4.18 16.08
N LEU A 76 3.88 -5.45 16.24
CA LEU A 76 5.04 -6.06 15.59
C LEU A 76 4.61 -6.68 14.26
N ILE A 77 5.27 -6.30 13.18
CA ILE A 77 5.05 -6.89 11.86
C ILE A 77 6.33 -7.50 11.32
N LYS A 78 6.16 -8.53 10.48
CA LYS A 78 7.22 -9.11 9.67
C LYS A 78 6.88 -8.89 8.19
N LEU A 79 7.85 -8.38 7.45
CA LEU A 79 7.84 -8.29 5.99
C LEU A 79 8.84 -9.32 5.50
N THR A 80 8.38 -10.29 4.70
CA THR A 80 9.25 -11.28 4.05
C THR A 80 9.20 -11.04 2.56
N ARG A 81 10.36 -10.93 1.91
CA ARG A 81 10.45 -10.66 0.47
C ARG A 81 9.67 -11.71 -0.33
N ASN A 82 8.82 -11.26 -1.25
CA ASN A 82 8.14 -12.14 -2.21
C ASN A 82 9.01 -12.34 -3.47
N GLU A 83 8.54 -13.16 -4.42
CA GLU A 83 9.28 -13.47 -5.65
C GLU A 83 9.24 -12.35 -6.72
N VAL A 84 8.55 -11.24 -6.46
CA VAL A 84 8.34 -10.16 -7.45
C VAL A 84 9.60 -9.31 -7.56
N ILE A 85 10.44 -9.53 -8.57
CA ILE A 85 11.64 -8.69 -8.82
C ILE A 85 11.24 -7.31 -9.35
N ARG A 86 10.30 -7.27 -10.29
CA ARG A 86 9.76 -6.06 -10.92
C ARG A 86 8.26 -6.21 -11.14
N LEU A 87 7.49 -5.14 -10.97
CA LEU A 87 6.06 -5.19 -11.30
C LEU A 87 5.87 -5.26 -12.80
N ASN A 88 4.88 -6.03 -13.24
CA ASN A 88 4.49 -6.14 -14.65
C ASN A 88 3.66 -4.92 -15.11
N CYS A 89 4.15 -3.71 -14.81
CA CYS A 89 3.59 -2.43 -15.22
C CYS A 89 4.63 -1.30 -15.05
N ASN A 90 4.30 -0.09 -15.47
CA ASN A 90 5.07 1.10 -15.18
C ASN A 90 5.01 1.46 -13.68
N GLU A 91 6.06 1.13 -12.92
CA GLU A 91 6.10 1.29 -11.45
C GLU A 91 5.93 2.75 -10.98
N LYS A 92 6.39 3.73 -11.78
CA LYS A 92 6.21 5.15 -11.47
C LYS A 92 4.74 5.55 -11.60
N LEU A 93 4.09 5.09 -12.67
CA LEU A 93 2.66 5.30 -12.89
C LEU A 93 1.84 4.54 -11.84
N PHE A 94 2.19 3.29 -11.51
CA PHE A 94 1.57 2.50 -10.46
C PHE A 94 1.56 3.26 -9.12
N ARG A 95 2.71 3.77 -8.67
CA ARG A 95 2.79 4.57 -7.43
C ARG A 95 1.90 5.82 -7.50
N THR A 96 1.81 6.44 -8.66
CA THR A 96 0.96 7.62 -8.89
C THR A 96 -0.53 7.27 -8.82
N ILE A 97 -0.96 6.21 -9.48
CA ILE A 97 -2.35 5.71 -9.49
C ILE A 97 -2.78 5.28 -8.09
N VAL A 98 -1.95 4.53 -7.36
CA VAL A 98 -2.25 4.11 -5.98
C VAL A 98 -2.46 5.35 -5.10
N LYS A 99 -1.54 6.33 -5.13
CA LYS A 99 -1.67 7.56 -4.34
C LYS A 99 -2.93 8.34 -4.72
N ALA A 100 -3.18 8.55 -6.01
CA ALA A 100 -4.35 9.28 -6.50
C ALA A 100 -5.67 8.59 -6.10
N GLY A 101 -5.73 7.26 -6.19
CA GLY A 101 -6.87 6.46 -5.77
C GLY A 101 -7.24 6.67 -4.30
N PHE A 102 -6.25 6.65 -3.40
CA PHE A 102 -6.47 6.80 -1.96
C PHE A 102 -6.60 8.24 -1.47
N ASN A 103 -6.14 9.25 -2.22
CA ASN A 103 -6.34 10.67 -1.88
C ASN A 103 -7.83 11.04 -1.76
N HIS A 104 -8.69 10.36 -2.52
CA HIS A 104 -10.15 10.49 -2.45
C HIS A 104 -10.81 9.16 -2.10
N ARG A 105 -10.42 8.56 -0.95
CA ARG A 105 -10.84 7.22 -0.50
C ARG A 105 -12.34 6.89 -0.62
N ARG A 106 -13.23 7.87 -0.48
CA ARG A 106 -14.69 7.68 -0.57
C ARG A 106 -15.25 7.77 -2.00
N LYS A 107 -14.44 8.16 -2.98
CA LYS A 107 -14.82 8.30 -4.38
C LYS A 107 -14.43 7.05 -5.16
N THR A 108 -15.18 6.78 -6.23
CA THR A 108 -14.82 5.75 -7.21
C THR A 108 -13.54 6.13 -7.95
N LEU A 109 -12.82 5.15 -8.49
CA LEU A 109 -11.57 5.35 -9.21
C LEU A 109 -11.76 6.23 -10.45
N ARG A 110 -12.92 6.20 -11.11
CA ARG A 110 -13.27 7.18 -12.17
C ARG A 110 -13.06 8.62 -11.72
N ASN A 111 -13.52 8.94 -10.52
CA ASN A 111 -13.43 10.29 -9.96
C ASN A 111 -12.05 10.58 -9.39
N SER A 112 -11.46 9.63 -8.67
CA SER A 112 -10.14 9.79 -8.04
C SER A 112 -9.00 9.92 -9.07
N LEU A 113 -9.13 9.25 -10.22
CA LEU A 113 -8.10 9.21 -11.27
C LEU A 113 -8.39 10.16 -12.44
N LYS A 114 -9.49 10.92 -12.40
CA LYS A 114 -9.86 11.87 -13.46
C LYS A 114 -8.72 12.78 -13.91
N PRO A 115 -7.86 13.34 -13.03
CA PRO A 115 -6.73 14.17 -13.44
C PRO A 115 -5.63 13.44 -14.22
N LEU A 116 -5.62 12.10 -14.18
CA LEU A 116 -4.61 11.25 -14.81
C LEU A 116 -5.15 10.53 -16.06
N LEU A 117 -6.45 10.65 -16.38
CA LEU A 117 -7.06 9.99 -17.52
C LEU A 117 -6.63 10.66 -18.83
N GLN A 118 -5.98 9.91 -19.69
CA GLN A 118 -5.71 10.30 -21.08
C GLN A 118 -6.93 9.94 -21.97
N PRO A 119 -7.15 10.64 -23.10
CA PRO A 119 -8.29 10.38 -23.99
C PRO A 119 -8.40 8.94 -24.51
N GLU A 120 -7.27 8.25 -24.63
CA GLU A 120 -7.14 6.90 -25.19
C GLU A 120 -7.47 5.79 -24.17
N VAL A 121 -7.59 6.15 -22.88
CA VAL A 121 -7.86 5.20 -21.80
C VAL A 121 -9.32 4.77 -21.82
N ASP A 122 -9.58 3.46 -21.82
CA ASP A 122 -10.92 2.91 -21.68
C ASP A 122 -11.45 3.10 -20.24
N ASP A 123 -12.09 4.23 -19.99
CA ASP A 123 -12.69 4.57 -18.70
C ASP A 123 -13.93 3.73 -18.35
N LYS A 124 -14.41 2.88 -19.27
CA LYS A 124 -15.55 1.96 -19.08
C LYS A 124 -15.13 0.67 -18.39
N HIS A 125 -13.83 0.41 -18.24
CA HIS A 125 -13.35 -0.76 -17.52
C HIS A 125 -13.93 -0.82 -16.08
N HIS A 126 -14.29 -2.02 -15.61
CA HIS A 126 -15.01 -2.20 -14.35
C HIS A 126 -14.22 -1.70 -13.11
N PHE A 127 -12.90 -1.50 -13.22
CA PHE A 127 -12.12 -0.91 -12.13
C PHE A 127 -12.54 0.53 -11.83
N PHE A 128 -12.97 1.30 -12.83
CA PHE A 128 -13.35 2.70 -12.64
C PHE A 128 -14.64 2.87 -11.82
N THR A 129 -15.46 1.82 -11.66
CA THR A 129 -16.65 1.82 -10.80
C THR A 129 -16.33 1.47 -9.34
N LYS A 130 -15.18 0.85 -9.07
CA LYS A 130 -14.73 0.49 -7.71
C LYS A 130 -14.07 1.68 -7.00
N ARG A 131 -13.95 1.62 -5.67
CA ARG A 131 -13.10 2.51 -4.88
C ARG A 131 -11.71 1.91 -4.71
N ALA A 132 -10.72 2.75 -4.43
CA ALA A 132 -9.33 2.32 -4.29
C ALA A 132 -9.13 1.22 -3.23
N GLU A 133 -9.89 1.26 -2.14
CA GLU A 133 -9.76 0.25 -1.09
C GLU A 133 -10.25 -1.14 -1.50
N GLU A 134 -11.02 -1.25 -2.59
CA GLU A 134 -11.57 -2.51 -3.09
C GLU A 134 -10.63 -3.24 -4.07
N LEU A 135 -9.51 -2.62 -4.44
CA LEU A 135 -8.54 -3.19 -5.39
C LEU A 135 -7.42 -3.93 -4.65
N SER A 136 -7.13 -5.15 -5.10
CA SER A 136 -5.90 -5.85 -4.75
C SER A 136 -4.68 -5.22 -5.41
N VAL A 137 -3.48 -5.62 -4.99
CA VAL A 137 -2.23 -5.24 -5.67
C VAL A 137 -2.29 -5.58 -7.17
N GLN A 138 -2.77 -6.78 -7.51
CA GLN A 138 -2.87 -7.22 -8.90
C GLN A 138 -3.87 -6.39 -9.70
N ASP A 139 -4.99 -5.98 -9.08
CA ASP A 139 -5.94 -5.07 -9.72
C ASP A 139 -5.30 -3.70 -10.00
N PHE A 140 -4.48 -3.17 -9.08
CA PHE A 140 -3.74 -1.93 -9.31
C PHE A 140 -2.70 -2.07 -10.42
N ILE A 141 -2.03 -3.21 -10.55
CA ILE A 141 -1.10 -3.49 -11.67
C ILE A 141 -1.88 -3.50 -12.99
N ALA A 142 -3.01 -4.22 -13.06
CA ALA A 142 -3.85 -4.29 -14.25
C ALA A 142 -4.42 -2.92 -14.63
N LEU A 143 -4.92 -2.16 -13.65
CA LEU A 143 -5.38 -0.78 -13.84
C LEU A 143 -4.25 0.13 -14.37
N THR A 144 -3.03 -0.05 -13.86
CA THR A 144 -1.87 0.70 -14.36
C THR A 144 -1.64 0.43 -15.84
N ASN A 145 -1.66 -0.83 -16.27
CA ASN A 145 -1.49 -1.19 -17.68
C ASN A 145 -2.62 -0.68 -18.59
N ILE A 146 -3.84 -0.57 -18.06
CA ILE A 146 -4.96 0.06 -18.79
C ILE A 146 -4.71 1.56 -18.99
N MET A 147 -4.12 2.22 -17.99
CA MET A 147 -3.84 3.66 -18.01
C MET A 147 -2.52 4.04 -18.68
N ASP A 148 -1.60 3.10 -18.88
CA ASP A 148 -0.27 3.31 -19.48
C ASP A 148 -0.29 3.23 -21.02
N LYS A 149 -1.45 2.97 -21.64
CA LYS A 149 -1.59 2.95 -23.11
C LYS A 149 -1.44 4.36 -23.67
N SER A 150 -0.20 4.78 -23.87
CA SER A 150 0.24 5.82 -24.79
C SER A 150 0.80 5.18 -26.06
#